data_AF-A0A1G9IH32-F1
#
_entry.id   AF-A0A1G9IH32-F1
#
_cell.length_a   1.000
_cell.length_b   1.000
_cell.length_c   1.000
_cell.angle_alpha   90.00
_cell.angle_beta   90.00
_cell.angle_gamma   90.00
#
_symmetry.space_group_name_H-M   'P 1'
#
loop_
_entity.id
_entity.type
_entity.pdbx_description
1 polymer ?
#
loop_
_entity_poly.entity_id
_entity_poly.type
_entity_poly.pdbx_seq_one_letter_code
_entity_poly.pdbx_strand_id
1 'polypeptide(L)'
;MSLEQLQEQLAVLAERVAALEAELAALKENQEIPEEDLVAIGAAVAAYFGHKARVRAVRYGQQSRWAAATRERVHDRSVPHVR
;
A
#
# COMPACT_ATOMS: atom_id res chain seq x y z
N MET A 1 29.85 -25.29 -26.03
CA MET A 1 29.91 -24.16 -25.08
C MET A 1 31.32 -24.08 -24.56
N SER A 2 32.00 -22.96 -24.78
CA SER A 2 33.33 -22.73 -24.20
C SER A 2 33.20 -22.34 -22.73
N LEU A 3 34.26 -22.58 -21.97
CA LEU A 3 34.33 -22.27 -20.53
C LEU A 3 34.17 -20.76 -20.28
N GLU A 4 34.66 -19.94 -21.20
CA GLU A 4 34.51 -18.48 -21.21
C GLU A 4 33.05 -18.04 -21.34
N GLN A 5 32.27 -18.66 -22.24
CA GLN A 5 30.85 -18.35 -22.40
C GLN A 5 30.04 -18.65 -21.13
N LEU A 6 30.41 -19.70 -20.39
CA LEU A 6 29.78 -20.05 -19.12
C LEU A 6 30.12 -19.02 -18.03
N GLN A 7 31.37 -18.56 -17.96
CA GLN A 7 31.78 -17.53 -17.00
C GLN A 7 31.08 -16.20 -17.25
N GLU A 8 30.93 -15.82 -18.52
CA GLU A 8 30.22 -14.59 -18.90
C GLU A 8 28.72 -14.67 -18.53
N GLN A 9 28.08 -15.81 -18.79
CA GLN A 9 26.69 -16.04 -18.39
C GLN A 9 26.51 -16.02 -16.86
N LEU A 10 27.45 -16.59 -16.11
CA LEU A 10 27.42 -16.55 -14.64
C LEU A 10 27.61 -15.13 -14.11
N ALA A 11 28.49 -14.34 -14.72
CA ALA A 11 28.69 -12.93 -14.34
C ALA A 11 27.41 -12.11 -14.55
N VAL A 12 26.77 -12.26 -15.72
CA VAL A 12 25.49 -11.59 -16.03
C VAL A 12 24.37 -12.03 -15.08
N LEU A 13 24.30 -13.32 -14.75
CA LEU A 13 23.31 -13.81 -13.79
C LEU A 13 23.57 -13.28 -12.38
N ALA A 14 24.82 -13.24 -11.93
CA ALA A 14 25.19 -12.71 -10.63
C ALA A 14 24.82 -11.23 -10.49
N GLU A 15 25.08 -10.43 -11.53
CA GLU A 15 24.71 -9.02 -11.56
C GLU A 15 23.18 -8.81 -11.50
N ARG A 16 22.42 -9.62 -12.24
CA ARG A 16 20.95 -9.58 -12.20
C ARG A 16 20.38 -10.01 -10.85
N VAL A 17 20.96 -11.03 -10.22
CA VAL A 17 20.56 -11.45 -8.87
C VAL A 17 20.84 -10.35 -7.86
N ALA A 18 22.02 -9.73 -7.90
CA ALA A 18 22.36 -8.63 -7.00
C ALA A 18 21.39 -7.44 -7.15
N ALA A 19 21.00 -7.09 -8.39
CA ALA A 19 20.01 -6.04 -8.64
C ALA A 19 18.63 -6.38 -8.06
N LEU A 20 18.15 -7.62 -8.27
CA LEU A 20 16.87 -8.07 -7.75
C LEU A 20 16.85 -8.17 -6.22
N GLU A 21 17.96 -8.57 -5.60
CA GLU A 21 18.10 -8.59 -4.14
C GLU A 21 18.04 -7.17 -3.55
N ALA A 22 18.66 -6.18 -4.20
CA ALA A 22 18.57 -4.79 -3.80
C ALA A 22 17.15 -4.23 -3.91
N GLU A 23 16.45 -4.52 -5.01
CA GLU A 23 15.03 -4.15 -5.18
C GLU A 23 14.13 -4.80 -4.13
N LEU A 24 14.33 -6.10 -3.86
CA LEU A 24 13.60 -6.81 -2.81
C LEU A 24 13.86 -6.25 -1.41
N ALA A 25 15.09 -5.83 -1.12
CA ALA A 25 15.42 -5.18 0.15
C ALA A 25 14.66 -3.85 0.30
N ALA A 26 14.64 -3.02 -0.74
CA ALA A 26 13.91 -1.75 -0.75
C ALA A 26 12.38 -1.95 -0.66
N LEU A 27 11.84 -3.01 -1.31
CA LEU A 27 10.42 -3.38 -1.21
C LEU A 27 10.05 -3.91 0.18
N LYS A 28 10.94 -4.67 0.82
CA LYS A 28 10.75 -5.13 2.20
C LYS A 28 10.81 -3.99 3.21
N GLU A 29 11.67 -3.00 2.98
CA GLU A 29 11.73 -1.79 3.83
C GLU A 29 10.45 -0.95 3.71
N ASN A 30 9.81 -0.96 2.54
CA ASN A 30 8.49 -0.38 2.30
C ASN A 30 7.32 -1.31 2.65
N GLN A 31 7.53 -2.42 3.37
CA GLN A 31 6.41 -3.25 3.81
C GLN A 31 5.44 -2.42 4.64
N GLU A 32 4.28 -2.16 4.05
CA GLU A 32 3.12 -1.59 4.71
C GLU A 32 2.83 -2.41 5.97
N ILE A 33 2.74 -1.73 7.12
CA ILE A 33 2.34 -2.34 8.38
C ILE A 33 1.06 -3.15 8.11
N PRO A 34 1.02 -4.45 8.45
CA PRO A 34 -0.13 -5.27 8.14
C PRO A 34 -1.39 -4.63 8.74
N GLU A 35 -2.48 -4.62 7.97
CA GLU A 35 -3.73 -3.93 8.34
C GLU A 35 -4.24 -4.39 9.71
N GLU A 36 -4.01 -5.66 10.05
CA GLU A 36 -4.33 -6.25 11.35
C GLU A 36 -3.67 -5.51 12.52
N ASP A 37 -2.39 -5.14 12.39
CA ASP A 37 -1.65 -4.39 13.41
C ASP A 37 -2.19 -2.96 13.54
N LEU A 38 -2.50 -2.30 12.42
CA LEU A 38 -3.10 -0.97 12.43
C LEU A 38 -4.48 -0.96 13.12
N VAL A 39 -5.29 -1.98 12.88
CA VAL A 39 -6.60 -2.16 13.53
C VAL A 39 -6.43 -2.46 15.02
N ALA A 40 -5.48 -3.30 15.40
CA ALA A 40 -5.19 -3.61 16.80
C ALA A 40 -4.73 -2.36 17.58
N ILE A 41 -3.84 -1.56 16.99
CA ILE A 41 -3.39 -0.28 17.56
C ILE A 41 -4.58 0.68 17.70
N GLY A 42 -5.38 0.85 16.64
CA GLY A 42 -6.56 1.72 16.67
C GLY A 42 -7.60 1.30 17.72
N ALA A 43 -7.83 0.01 17.88
CA ALA A 43 -8.73 -0.54 18.89
C ALA A 43 -8.21 -0.31 20.32
N ALA A 44 -6.92 -0.53 20.56
CA ALA A 44 -6.29 -0.29 21.87
C ALA A 44 -6.37 1.19 22.27
N VAL A 45 -6.09 2.10 21.34
CA VAL A 45 -6.19 3.55 21.56
C VAL A 45 -7.64 3.98 21.83
N ALA A 46 -8.61 3.47 21.06
CA ALA A 46 -10.03 3.76 21.28
C ALA A 46 -10.52 3.27 22.65
N ALA A 47 -10.11 2.07 23.06
CA ALA A 47 -10.41 1.51 24.37
C ALA A 47 -9.78 2.34 25.50
N TYR A 48 -8.54 2.79 25.34
CA TYR A 48 -7.85 3.65 26.31
C TYR A 48 -8.57 4.99 26.51
N PHE A 49 -9.00 5.64 25.43
CA PHE A 49 -9.74 6.91 25.51
C PHE A 49 -11.21 6.76 25.92
N GLY A 50 -11.68 5.54 26.23
CA GLY A 50 -13.06 5.28 26.63
C GLY A 50 -14.08 5.51 25.50
N HIS A 51 -13.61 5.70 24.27
CA HIS A 51 -14.46 5.90 23.12
C HIS A 51 -14.85 4.52 22.58
N LYS A 52 -16.14 4.15 22.65
CA LYS A 52 -16.70 2.99 21.95
C LYS A 52 -16.69 3.24 20.44
N ALA A 53 -15.51 3.28 19.83
CA ALA A 53 -15.36 3.37 18.40
C ALA A 53 -15.90 2.07 17.81
N ARG A 54 -17.07 2.14 17.18
CA ARG A 54 -17.63 1.03 16.41
C ARG A 54 -16.67 0.80 15.24
N VAL A 55 -15.81 -0.22 15.35
CA VAL A 55 -14.91 -0.64 14.27
C VAL A 55 -15.78 -1.10 13.10
N ARG A 56 -16.10 -0.18 12.19
CA ARG A 56 -16.54 -0.54 10.85
C ARG A 56 -15.29 -1.00 10.15
N ALA A 57 -15.24 -2.27 9.73
CA ALA A 57 -14.15 -2.78 8.90
C ALA A 57 -14.00 -1.86 7.69
N VAL A 58 -13.03 -0.94 7.74
CA VAL A 58 -12.67 -0.07 6.62
C VAL A 58 -11.79 -0.93 5.74
N ARG A 59 -12.41 -1.80 4.94
CA ARG A 59 -11.65 -2.48 3.88
C ARG A 59 -11.10 -1.37 2.99
N TYR A 60 -9.79 -1.21 2.96
CA TYR A 60 -9.13 -0.40 1.95
C TYR A 60 -9.30 -1.09 0.61
N GLY A 61 -10.45 -0.87 -0.03
CA GLY A 61 -10.61 -1.23 -1.43
C GLY A 61 -9.53 -0.48 -2.22
N GLN A 62 -8.90 -1.17 -3.19
CA GLN A 62 -7.96 -0.61 -4.16
C GLN A 62 -8.53 0.53 -5.02
N GLN A 63 -9.73 1.02 -4.69
CA GLN A 63 -10.36 2.13 -5.37
C GLN A 63 -9.83 3.43 -4.78
N SER A 64 -9.05 4.14 -5.59
CA SER A 64 -8.69 5.54 -5.39
C SER A 64 -9.95 6.34 -5.02
N ARG A 65 -10.13 6.59 -3.72
CA ARG A 65 -11.23 7.41 -3.19
C ARG A 65 -11.23 8.79 -3.82
N TRP A 66 -10.09 9.27 -4.31
CA TRP A 66 -10.00 10.46 -5.14
C TRP A 66 -10.85 10.32 -6.42
N ALA A 67 -10.63 9.28 -7.23
CA ALA A 67 -11.36 9.10 -8.49
C ALA A 67 -12.87 8.89 -8.28
N ALA A 68 -13.28 8.32 -7.15
CA ALA A 68 -14.70 8.21 -6.78
C ALA A 68 -15.29 9.55 -6.30
N ALA A 69 -14.58 10.28 -5.43
CA ALA A 69 -15.04 11.57 -4.89
C ALA A 69 -15.19 12.65 -5.98
N THR A 70 -14.39 12.61 -7.05
CA THR A 70 -14.55 13.54 -8.19
C THR A 70 -15.82 13.25 -8.98
N ARG A 71 -16.20 11.98 -9.18
CA ARG A 71 -17.44 11.63 -9.90
C ARG A 71 -18.69 12.04 -9.13
N GLU A 72 -18.70 11.87 -7.81
CA GLU A 72 -19.82 12.28 -6.97
C GLU A 72 -20.07 13.79 -7.05
N ARG A 73 -19.01 14.62 -7.05
CA ARG A 73 -19.14 16.08 -7.22
C ARG A 73 -19.62 16.52 -8.60
N VAL A 74 -19.33 15.77 -9.66
CA VAL A 74 -19.83 16.07 -11.01
C VAL A 74 -21.34 15.80 -11.12
N HIS A 75 -21.87 14.88 -10.31
CA HIS A 75 -23.29 14.56 -10.26
C HIS A 75 -24.06 15.34 -9.19
N ASP A 76 -23.37 16.01 -8.27
CA ASP A 76 -23.99 16.89 -7.28
C ASP A 76 -24.44 18.20 -7.95
N ARG A 77 -25.76 18.34 -8.07
CA ARG A 77 -26.45 19.50 -8.66
C ARG A 77 -27.13 20.36 -7.60
N SER A 78 -26.76 20.21 -6.34
CA SER A 78 -27.34 21.02 -5.27
C SER A 78 -26.92 22.49 -5.44
N VAL A 79 -27.91 23.35 -5.62
CA VAL A 79 -27.70 24.80 -5.73
C VAL A 79 -27.72 25.36 -4.31
N PRO A 80 -26.65 26.01 -3.82
CA PRO A 80 -26.66 26.61 -2.49
C PRO A 80 -27.66 27.75 -2.48
N HIS A 81 -28.80 27.54 -1.82
CA HIS A 81 -29.72 28.63 -1.52
C HIS A 81 -29.03 29.56 -0.51
N VAL A 82 -28.80 30.81 -0.91
CA VAL A 82 -28.38 31.87 0.01
C VAL A 82 -29.59 32.22 0.86
N ARG A 83 -29.46 32.11 2.19
CA ARG A 83 -30.45 32.62 3.14
C ARG A 83 -30.34 34.13 3.25
#